data_AF-D2IK21-F1
#
_entry.id   AF-D2IK21-F1
#
_cell.length_a   1.000
_cell.length_b   1.000
_cell.length_c   1.000
_cell.angle_alpha   90.00
_cell.angle_beta   90.00
_cell.angle_gamma   90.00
#
_symmetry.space_group_name_H-M   'P 1'
#
loop_
_entity.id
_entity.type
_entity.pdbx_description
1 polymer ?
#
loop_
_entity_poly.entity_id
_entity_poly.type
_entity_poly.pdbx_seq_one_letter_code
_entity_poly.pdbx_strand_id
1 'polypeptide(L)'
;RYDVALVSTLKDMEEDILEGLKAHELDDYLSGPFTVVVKESCDGMGDVSEKHGCGPVVPEKAVRFSFTIMTIAVHHNKDNVRIFEENKPNSELCCKPLCLMLADESDHETLTAILSPLIAERESMKGSELMLELGGILRTFKFVFRGTGYDEKLVREVEGLEASGSIYICTLCDSTRLEASQNIVLHSITRSHKENLERYEIWRSNRHHESVDELRDRVKGVSAKPFIETLPSIDALHCDIGNAAEFYKIFQLEIGEVFKNPNASKEERKRWQSTLDKHLRKKMNLKPIMRMNGNFARKLMSQETVEAVCELVHSEERRAALRELMDLYLKMKPVWRSSCPSKECPELLCQYSYNSQHFAELLSTKFKYRYEGKITNYFHKTLAHVPEIIERDGSIGAWASEG
;
A
#
# COMPACT_ATOMS: atom_id res chain seq x y z
N ARG A 1 2.01 -20.04 15.72
CA ARG A 1 3.04 -19.51 16.63
C ARG A 1 4.10 -18.83 15.79
N TYR A 2 4.19 -17.53 15.93
CA TYR A 2 5.00 -16.63 15.14
C TYR A 2 6.49 -16.80 15.46
N ASP A 3 6.83 -16.89 16.74
CA ASP A 3 8.19 -17.16 17.20
C ASP A 3 8.81 -18.42 16.57
N VAL A 4 8.07 -19.54 16.55
CA VAL A 4 8.52 -20.79 15.92
C VAL A 4 8.71 -20.63 14.41
N ALA A 5 7.82 -19.89 13.74
CA ALA A 5 7.92 -19.64 12.31
C ALA A 5 9.15 -18.78 11.95
N LEU A 6 9.46 -17.78 12.77
CA LEU A 6 10.68 -16.96 12.62
C LEU A 6 11.94 -17.78 12.87
N VAL A 7 11.96 -18.62 13.91
CA VAL A 7 13.08 -19.54 14.18
C VAL A 7 13.31 -20.48 12.99
N SER A 8 12.24 -21.10 12.48
CA SER A 8 12.33 -21.98 11.30
C SER A 8 12.89 -21.23 10.10
N THR A 9 12.40 -20.02 9.83
CA THR A 9 12.83 -19.23 8.67
C THR A 9 14.29 -18.80 8.80
N LEU A 10 14.73 -18.36 9.98
CA LEU A 10 16.13 -18.02 10.23
C LEU A 10 17.06 -19.25 10.12
N LYS A 11 16.57 -20.43 10.50
CA LYS A 11 17.27 -21.70 10.31
C LYS A 11 17.42 -22.08 8.84
N ASP A 12 16.37 -21.89 8.05
CA ASP A 12 16.40 -22.12 6.61
C ASP A 12 17.38 -21.16 5.89
N MET A 13 17.60 -19.97 6.45
CA MET A 13 18.52 -18.94 5.96
C MET A 13 19.92 -19.01 6.57
N GLU A 14 20.28 -20.11 7.25
CA GLU A 14 21.56 -20.23 7.96
C GLU A 14 22.76 -20.01 7.01
N GLU A 15 22.73 -20.61 5.82
CA GLU A 15 23.79 -20.45 4.81
C GLU A 15 23.88 -18.99 4.32
N ASP A 16 22.76 -18.36 3.98
CA ASP A 16 22.72 -16.96 3.53
C ASP A 16 23.29 -15.99 4.58
N ILE A 17 22.99 -16.24 5.87
CA ILE A 17 23.50 -15.41 6.99
C ILE A 17 25.01 -15.56 7.13
N LEU A 18 25.52 -16.80 7.07
CA LEU A 18 26.96 -17.08 7.18
C LEU A 18 27.74 -16.55 5.96
N GLU A 19 27.21 -16.74 4.75
CA GLU A 19 27.78 -16.16 3.54
C GLU A 19 27.77 -14.63 3.59
N GLY A 20 26.70 -14.03 4.12
CA GLY A 20 26.58 -12.60 4.32
C GLY A 20 27.63 -12.02 5.28
N LEU A 21 27.94 -12.71 6.38
CA LEU A 21 29.04 -12.36 7.29
C LEU A 21 30.38 -12.38 6.56
N LYS A 22 30.68 -13.49 5.88
CA LYS A 22 31.93 -13.68 5.14
C LYS A 22 32.12 -12.65 4.02
N ALA A 23 31.06 -12.33 3.28
CA ALA A 23 31.07 -11.35 2.19
C ALA A 23 31.43 -9.93 2.68
N HIS A 24 31.18 -9.63 3.95
CA HIS A 24 31.53 -8.37 4.60
C HIS A 24 32.80 -8.46 5.47
N GLU A 25 33.59 -9.52 5.31
CA GLU A 25 34.82 -9.76 6.07
C GLU A 25 34.61 -9.78 7.60
N LEU A 26 33.41 -10.17 8.04
CA LEU A 26 33.08 -10.34 9.45
C LEU A 26 33.41 -11.76 9.90
N ASP A 27 33.75 -11.91 11.18
CA ASP A 27 34.03 -13.20 11.77
C ASP A 27 32.77 -14.09 11.79
N ASP A 28 32.90 -15.34 11.31
CA ASP A 28 31.80 -16.32 11.34
C ASP A 28 31.34 -16.64 12.77
N TYR A 29 32.16 -16.35 13.79
CA TYR A 29 31.82 -16.52 15.20
C TYR A 29 31.11 -15.33 15.85
N LEU A 30 30.77 -14.30 15.07
CA LEU A 30 30.00 -13.16 15.56
C LEU A 30 28.63 -13.62 16.08
N SER A 31 28.34 -13.27 17.33
CA SER A 31 27.12 -13.70 18.05
C SER A 31 26.01 -12.63 18.07
N GLY A 32 26.24 -11.45 17.50
CA GLY A 32 25.24 -10.38 17.38
C GLY A 32 25.37 -9.28 18.45
N PRO A 33 24.30 -8.50 18.72
CA PRO A 33 22.93 -8.75 18.29
C PRO A 33 22.70 -8.46 16.79
N PHE A 34 22.04 -9.38 16.10
CA PHE A 34 21.53 -9.20 14.75
C PHE A 34 20.14 -8.55 14.81
N THR A 35 19.86 -7.59 13.93
CA THR A 35 18.55 -6.98 13.75
C THR A 35 17.92 -7.53 12.48
N VAL A 36 16.78 -8.20 12.64
CA VAL A 36 15.98 -8.80 11.56
C VAL A 36 14.80 -7.88 11.30
N VAL A 37 14.71 -7.33 10.10
CA VAL A 37 13.56 -6.52 9.68
C VAL A 37 12.57 -7.42 8.96
N VAL A 38 11.35 -7.50 9.50
CA VAL A 38 10.28 -8.38 9.02
C VAL A 38 9.18 -7.54 8.39
N LYS A 39 8.88 -7.77 7.11
CA LYS A 39 7.66 -7.26 6.47
C LYS A 39 6.49 -8.17 6.87
N GLU A 40 5.44 -7.58 7.40
CA GLU A 40 4.17 -8.28 7.66
C GLU A 40 3.16 -7.90 6.58
N SER A 41 2.43 -8.91 6.11
CA SER A 41 1.41 -8.77 5.08
C SER A 41 0.15 -9.50 5.50
N CYS A 42 -1.02 -8.91 5.22
CA CYS A 42 -2.29 -9.57 5.41
C CYS A 42 -3.22 -9.21 4.26
N ASP A 43 -3.85 -10.22 3.66
CA ASP A 43 -4.74 -10.03 2.51
C ASP A 43 -6.00 -10.89 2.61
N GLY A 44 -7.14 -10.30 2.23
CA GLY A 44 -8.41 -10.98 2.06
C GLY A 44 -8.59 -11.48 0.62
N MET A 45 -8.99 -12.74 0.49
CA MET A 45 -9.27 -13.41 -0.78
C MET A 45 -10.78 -13.70 -0.89
N GLY A 46 -11.37 -13.29 -2.02
CA GLY A 46 -12.70 -13.70 -2.43
C GLY A 46 -12.70 -14.96 -3.28
N ASP A 47 -13.89 -15.47 -3.59
CA ASP A 47 -14.10 -16.59 -4.51
C ASP A 47 -13.37 -17.89 -4.09
N VAL A 48 -13.29 -18.14 -2.78
CA VAL A 48 -12.68 -19.35 -2.20
C VAL A 48 -13.80 -20.36 -1.89
N SER A 49 -14.13 -21.25 -2.84
CA SER A 49 -15.29 -22.13 -2.71
C SER A 49 -15.28 -23.02 -1.46
N GLU A 50 -16.41 -23.07 -0.77
CA GLU A 50 -16.63 -23.98 0.35
C GLU A 50 -16.67 -25.44 -0.16
N LYS A 51 -16.07 -26.36 0.60
CA LYS A 51 -16.12 -27.79 0.28
C LYS A 51 -17.26 -28.45 1.03
N HIS A 52 -17.90 -29.45 0.41
CA HIS A 52 -18.76 -30.38 1.13
C HIS A 52 -17.99 -31.12 2.23
N GLY A 53 -18.62 -31.36 3.38
CA GLY A 53 -17.99 -32.09 4.48
C GLY A 53 -18.75 -32.00 5.80
N CYS A 54 -18.15 -32.52 6.86
CA CYS A 54 -18.72 -32.51 8.23
C CYS A 54 -18.30 -31.27 9.06
N GLY A 55 -17.63 -30.30 8.44
CA GLY A 55 -17.13 -29.09 9.12
C GLY A 55 -18.23 -28.08 9.42
N PRO A 56 -17.90 -27.01 10.18
CA PRO A 56 -18.80 -25.87 10.32
C PRO A 56 -19.01 -25.21 8.96
N VAL A 57 -20.14 -24.49 8.82
CA VAL A 57 -20.35 -23.61 7.66
C VAL A 57 -19.31 -22.51 7.70
N VAL A 58 -18.59 -22.32 6.60
CA VAL A 58 -17.53 -21.32 6.47
C VAL A 58 -17.82 -20.37 5.30
N PRO A 59 -17.39 -19.10 5.36
CA PRO A 59 -17.55 -18.20 4.23
C PRO A 59 -16.72 -18.66 3.04
N GLU A 60 -17.17 -18.34 1.82
CA GLU A 60 -16.41 -18.57 0.58
C GLU A 60 -15.29 -17.50 0.37
N LYS A 61 -14.56 -17.24 1.45
CA LYS A 61 -13.50 -16.24 1.54
C LYS A 61 -12.38 -16.77 2.44
N ALA A 62 -11.20 -16.25 2.23
CA ALA A 62 -10.06 -16.53 3.08
C ALA A 62 -9.34 -15.26 3.48
N VAL A 63 -8.65 -15.29 4.62
CA VAL A 63 -7.65 -14.29 4.98
C VAL A 63 -6.33 -15.00 5.19
N ARG A 64 -5.26 -14.41 4.66
CA ARG A 64 -3.90 -14.92 4.81
C ARG A 64 -3.04 -13.87 5.47
N PHE A 65 -2.42 -14.24 6.60
CA PHE A 65 -1.38 -13.46 7.23
C PHE A 65 -0.02 -14.12 6.95
N SER A 66 0.92 -13.34 6.47
CA SER A 66 2.24 -13.78 6.02
C SER A 66 3.33 -12.83 6.49
N PHE A 67 4.58 -13.28 6.40
CA PHE A 67 5.73 -12.43 6.66
C PHE A 67 6.90 -12.73 5.71
N THR A 68 7.80 -11.76 5.58
CA THR A 68 9.05 -11.88 4.83
C THR A 68 10.19 -11.29 5.63
N ILE A 69 11.31 -12.00 5.74
CA ILE A 69 12.55 -11.42 6.27
C ILE A 69 13.15 -10.55 5.16
N MET A 70 13.13 -9.24 5.38
CA MET A 70 13.56 -8.26 4.38
C MET A 70 15.06 -8.02 4.44
N THR A 71 15.58 -7.80 5.66
CA THR A 71 17.01 -7.59 5.88
C THR A 71 17.44 -8.19 7.21
N ILE A 72 18.70 -8.59 7.26
CA ILE A 72 19.39 -8.94 8.51
C ILE A 72 20.65 -8.09 8.57
N ALA A 73 20.83 -7.36 9.67
CA ALA A 73 21.98 -6.50 9.89
C ALA A 73 22.61 -6.75 11.25
N VAL A 74 23.89 -6.45 11.39
CA VAL A 74 24.61 -6.53 12.67
C VAL A 74 25.37 -5.24 12.91
N HIS A 75 25.40 -4.80 14.17
CA HIS A 75 26.18 -3.63 14.53
C HIS A 75 27.66 -4.01 14.65
N HIS A 76 28.53 -3.36 13.86
CA HIS A 76 29.97 -3.60 13.87
C HIS A 76 30.72 -2.28 13.65
N ASN A 77 31.73 -1.99 14.49
CA ASN A 77 32.61 -0.82 14.37
C ASN A 77 31.90 0.54 14.14
N LYS A 78 30.75 0.75 14.81
CA LYS A 78 29.88 1.96 14.75
C LYS A 78 28.92 2.03 13.56
N ASP A 79 28.95 1.08 12.65
CA ASP A 79 28.00 0.99 11.54
C ASP A 79 27.08 -0.22 11.68
N ASN A 80 25.90 -0.15 11.06
CA ASN A 80 25.01 -1.30 10.90
C ASN A 80 25.29 -1.94 9.55
N VAL A 81 26.00 -3.06 9.56
CA VAL A 81 26.36 -3.81 8.36
C VAL A 81 25.21 -4.74 8.01
N ARG A 82 24.64 -4.57 6.81
CA ARG A 82 23.56 -5.41 6.29
C ARG A 82 24.14 -6.66 5.64
N ILE A 83 24.02 -7.80 6.32
CA ILE A 83 24.58 -9.08 5.86
C ILE A 83 23.62 -9.84 4.94
N PHE A 84 22.32 -9.58 5.03
CA PHE A 84 21.31 -10.15 4.15
C PHE A 84 20.31 -9.07 3.72
N GLU A 85 19.90 -9.13 2.46
CA GLU A 85 18.81 -8.33 1.88
C GLU A 85 18.05 -9.19 0.86
N GLU A 86 16.73 -9.25 0.99
CA GLU A 86 15.89 -9.98 0.06
C GLU A 86 15.87 -9.28 -1.31
N ASN A 87 16.39 -9.97 -2.32
CA ASN A 87 16.54 -9.45 -3.68
C ASN A 87 15.20 -9.28 -4.39
N LYS A 88 14.21 -10.12 -4.08
CA LYS A 88 12.88 -10.11 -4.70
C LYS A 88 11.79 -10.07 -3.62
N PRO A 89 11.62 -8.94 -2.91
CA PRO A 89 10.79 -8.84 -1.70
C PRO A 89 9.29 -9.04 -1.92
N ASN A 90 8.85 -9.11 -3.19
CA ASN A 90 7.46 -9.38 -3.57
C ASN A 90 7.31 -10.72 -4.32
N SER A 91 8.28 -11.63 -4.18
CA SER A 91 8.15 -12.98 -4.72
C SER A 91 7.38 -13.88 -3.76
N GLU A 92 6.55 -14.73 -4.33
CA GLU A 92 5.88 -15.84 -3.68
C GLU A 92 6.84 -16.79 -2.92
N LEU A 93 8.13 -16.82 -3.30
CA LEU A 93 9.14 -17.68 -2.68
C LEU A 93 9.57 -17.18 -1.28
N CYS A 94 9.53 -15.87 -1.07
CA CYS A 94 9.96 -15.21 0.18
C CYS A 94 8.79 -14.85 1.11
N CYS A 95 7.55 -14.83 0.61
CA CYS A 95 6.36 -14.56 1.40
C CYS A 95 5.92 -15.82 2.17
N LYS A 96 6.39 -15.96 3.41
CA LYS A 96 6.13 -17.13 4.25
C LYS A 96 4.73 -17.05 4.87
N PRO A 97 3.84 -18.02 4.60
CA PRO A 97 2.52 -18.02 5.22
C PRO A 97 2.63 -18.34 6.71
N LEU A 98 1.90 -17.58 7.55
CA LEU A 98 1.88 -17.77 8.99
C LEU A 98 0.50 -18.20 9.50
N CYS A 99 -0.57 -17.63 8.95
CA CYS A 99 -1.94 -17.96 9.30
C CYS A 99 -2.82 -17.95 8.06
N LEU A 100 -3.61 -19.02 7.92
CA LEU A 100 -4.63 -19.18 6.88
C LEU A 100 -5.96 -19.40 7.58
N MET A 101 -6.95 -18.58 7.29
CA MET A 101 -8.29 -18.71 7.85
C MET A 101 -9.34 -18.61 6.75
N LEU A 102 -10.41 -19.39 6.88
CA LEU A 102 -11.62 -19.24 6.07
C LEU A 102 -12.54 -18.25 6.79
N ALA A 103 -12.30 -16.96 6.54
CA ALA A 103 -13.00 -15.85 7.15
C ALA A 103 -13.16 -14.71 6.14
N ASP A 104 -14.11 -13.80 6.39
CA ASP A 104 -14.17 -12.52 5.69
C ASP A 104 -13.30 -11.52 6.45
N GLU A 105 -12.40 -10.81 5.77
CA GLU A 105 -11.62 -9.71 6.38
C GLU A 105 -12.51 -8.60 6.95
N SER A 106 -13.77 -8.54 6.51
CA SER A 106 -14.77 -7.56 6.96
C SER A 106 -15.56 -8.03 8.20
N ASP A 107 -15.39 -9.28 8.62
CA ASP A 107 -15.91 -9.81 9.90
C ASP A 107 -14.87 -9.55 10.99
N HIS A 108 -15.01 -8.39 11.64
CA HIS A 108 -14.05 -7.89 12.61
C HIS A 108 -13.90 -8.82 13.82
N GLU A 109 -15.00 -9.39 14.30
CA GLU A 109 -15.02 -10.31 15.43
C GLU A 109 -14.21 -11.57 15.13
N THR A 110 -14.44 -12.20 13.97
CA THR A 110 -13.69 -13.40 13.57
C THR A 110 -12.22 -13.06 13.30
N LEU A 111 -11.95 -11.95 12.59
CA LEU A 111 -10.60 -11.52 12.25
C LEU A 111 -9.76 -11.27 13.52
N THR A 112 -10.31 -10.52 14.47
CA THR A 112 -9.62 -10.20 15.75
C THR A 112 -9.45 -11.44 16.63
N ALA A 113 -10.45 -12.33 16.69
CA ALA A 113 -10.35 -13.56 17.46
C ALA A 113 -9.20 -14.47 16.96
N ILE A 114 -8.98 -14.53 15.64
CA ILE A 114 -7.94 -15.38 15.04
C ILE A 114 -6.57 -14.70 15.04
N LEU A 115 -6.49 -13.39 14.76
CA LEU A 115 -5.20 -12.69 14.64
C LEU A 115 -4.65 -12.18 15.97
N SER A 116 -5.48 -11.90 16.98
CA SER A 116 -5.00 -11.33 18.25
C SER A 116 -3.92 -12.16 18.97
N PRO A 117 -3.89 -13.52 18.91
CA PRO A 117 -2.77 -14.29 19.43
C PRO A 117 -1.45 -14.00 18.70
N LEU A 118 -1.46 -13.83 17.38
CA LEU A 118 -0.26 -13.51 16.60
C LEU A 118 0.25 -12.11 16.94
N ILE A 119 -0.67 -11.16 17.14
CA ILE A 119 -0.31 -9.80 17.57
C ILE A 119 0.29 -9.82 18.98
N ALA A 120 -0.27 -10.60 19.90
CA ALA A 120 0.30 -10.75 21.24
C ALA A 120 1.72 -11.34 21.21
N GLU A 121 1.95 -12.37 20.38
CA GLU A 121 3.29 -12.94 20.16
C GLU A 121 4.24 -11.90 19.57
N ARG A 122 3.81 -11.15 18.54
CA ARG A 122 4.57 -10.06 17.91
C ARG A 122 4.98 -8.98 18.91
N GLU A 123 4.05 -8.49 19.73
CA GLU A 123 4.34 -7.46 20.73
C GLU A 123 5.32 -7.97 21.80
N SER A 124 5.19 -9.23 22.22
CA SER A 124 6.16 -9.85 23.12
C SER A 124 7.55 -9.92 22.49
N MET A 125 7.64 -10.22 21.19
CA MET A 125 8.91 -10.37 20.49
C MET A 125 9.67 -9.04 20.34
N LYS A 126 8.98 -7.92 20.13
CA LYS A 126 9.61 -6.57 20.03
C LYS A 126 10.44 -6.18 21.24
N GLY A 127 10.02 -6.60 22.43
CA GLY A 127 10.70 -6.32 23.70
C GLY A 127 11.71 -7.40 24.11
N SER A 128 12.00 -8.37 23.25
CA SER A 128 12.80 -9.55 23.59
C SER A 128 13.96 -9.78 22.61
N GLU A 129 14.87 -10.68 23.00
CA GLU A 129 15.96 -11.16 22.18
C GLU A 129 15.83 -12.68 21.99
N LEU A 130 15.96 -13.16 20.76
CA LEU A 130 15.98 -14.58 20.43
C LEU A 130 17.42 -15.08 20.44
N MET A 131 17.71 -16.11 21.24
CA MET A 131 18.96 -16.86 21.15
C MET A 131 18.76 -18.11 20.29
N LEU A 132 19.50 -18.20 19.19
CA LEU A 132 19.39 -19.30 18.22
C LEU A 132 20.79 -19.77 17.82
N GLU A 133 21.03 -21.08 17.93
CA GLU A 133 22.28 -21.67 17.48
C GLU A 133 22.27 -21.76 15.95
N LEU A 134 23.25 -21.17 15.28
CA LEU A 134 23.47 -21.23 13.83
C LEU A 134 24.96 -21.47 13.59
N GLY A 135 25.34 -22.39 12.71
CA GLY A 135 26.74 -22.75 12.45
C GLY A 135 27.49 -23.25 13.70
N GLY A 136 26.79 -23.86 14.65
CA GLY A 136 27.35 -24.30 15.94
C GLY A 136 27.57 -23.19 16.98
N ILE A 137 27.08 -21.97 16.72
CA ILE A 137 27.31 -20.79 17.57
C ILE A 137 25.98 -20.19 17.98
N LEU A 138 25.81 -19.93 19.28
CA LEU A 138 24.63 -19.28 19.81
C LEU A 138 24.64 -17.79 19.43
N ARG A 139 23.71 -17.37 18.57
CA ARG A 139 23.56 -16.00 18.07
C ARG A 139 22.31 -15.34 18.63
N THR A 140 22.35 -14.03 18.81
CA THR A 140 21.28 -13.22 19.37
C THR A 140 20.59 -12.38 18.29
N PHE A 141 19.26 -12.45 18.20
CA PHE A 141 18.45 -11.75 17.21
C PHE A 141 17.41 -10.84 17.86
N LYS A 142 17.22 -9.67 17.27
CA LYS A 142 16.16 -8.70 17.56
C LYS A 142 15.28 -8.56 16.32
N PHE A 143 13.98 -8.35 16.53
CA PHE A 143 13.02 -8.24 15.44
C PHE A 143 12.43 -6.84 15.35
N VAL A 144 12.37 -6.31 14.13
CA VAL A 144 11.65 -5.08 13.79
C VAL A 144 10.54 -5.46 12.81
N PHE A 145 9.30 -5.45 13.29
CA PHE A 145 8.13 -5.75 12.48
C PHE A 145 7.62 -4.50 11.78
N ARG A 146 7.38 -4.60 10.47
CA ARG A 146 6.88 -3.52 9.62
C ARG A 146 5.63 -3.99 8.90
N GLY A 147 4.48 -3.61 9.45
CA GLY A 147 3.19 -3.95 8.87
C GLY A 147 2.86 -3.04 7.68
N THR A 148 3.28 -3.43 6.47
CA THR A 148 3.11 -2.63 5.25
C THR A 148 2.35 -3.33 4.14
N GLY A 149 2.31 -4.67 4.14
CA GLY A 149 1.63 -5.47 3.12
C GLY A 149 0.12 -5.57 3.34
N TYR A 150 -0.56 -4.43 3.50
CA TYR A 150 -1.99 -4.31 3.75
C TYR A 150 -2.58 -3.36 2.72
N ASP A 151 -3.71 -3.72 2.12
CA ASP A 151 -4.44 -2.78 1.29
C ASP A 151 -5.09 -1.67 2.16
N GLU A 152 -5.53 -0.57 1.54
CA GLU A 152 -6.10 0.54 2.32
C GLU A 152 -7.37 0.14 3.08
N LYS A 153 -8.15 -0.82 2.56
CA LYS A 153 -9.37 -1.28 3.22
C LYS A 153 -9.02 -1.93 4.55
N LEU A 154 -8.07 -2.87 4.54
CA LEU A 154 -7.65 -3.59 5.73
C LEU A 154 -6.89 -2.68 6.70
N VAL A 155 -6.03 -1.78 6.21
CA VAL A 155 -5.39 -0.76 7.09
C VAL A 155 -6.46 0.01 7.87
N ARG A 156 -7.51 0.48 7.20
CA ARG A 156 -8.57 1.24 7.86
C ARG A 156 -9.29 0.40 8.92
N GLU A 157 -9.59 -0.85 8.61
CA GLU A 157 -10.24 -1.79 9.52
C GLU A 157 -9.41 -2.05 10.78
N VAL A 158 -8.11 -2.34 10.62
CA VAL A 158 -7.24 -2.74 11.75
C VAL A 158 -6.70 -1.57 12.57
N GLU A 159 -6.66 -0.37 11.98
CA GLU A 159 -6.27 0.90 12.64
C GLU A 159 -7.47 1.72 13.12
N GLY A 160 -8.69 1.17 13.07
CA GLY A 160 -9.88 1.80 13.63
C GLY A 160 -10.35 3.07 12.91
N LEU A 161 -9.97 3.21 11.63
CA LEU A 161 -10.34 4.32 10.77
C LEU A 161 -11.66 4.05 10.07
N GLU A 162 -12.43 5.11 9.79
CA GLU A 162 -13.57 4.99 8.88
C GLU A 162 -13.17 4.44 7.50
N ALA A 163 -14.10 3.76 6.84
CA ALA A 163 -13.90 3.17 5.52
C ALA A 163 -13.46 4.20 4.45
N SER A 164 -12.93 3.72 3.33
CA SER A 164 -12.29 4.54 2.27
C SER A 164 -13.19 5.63 1.66
N GLY A 165 -14.51 5.52 1.81
CA GLY A 165 -15.50 6.52 1.39
C GLY A 165 -15.66 7.71 2.35
N SER A 166 -14.97 7.72 3.50
CA SER A 166 -14.98 8.80 4.48
C SER A 166 -14.58 10.15 3.88
N ILE A 167 -14.96 11.22 4.59
CA ILE A 167 -14.39 12.55 4.38
C ILE A 167 -12.90 12.56 4.75
N TYR A 168 -12.45 11.78 5.73
CA TYR A 168 -11.03 11.65 6.09
C TYR A 168 -10.36 10.69 5.12
N ILE A 169 -9.69 11.29 4.14
CA ILE A 169 -9.29 10.60 2.91
C ILE A 169 -8.05 9.71 3.10
N CYS A 170 -7.23 10.00 4.10
CA CYS A 170 -5.90 9.44 4.22
C CYS A 170 -5.76 8.54 5.45
N THR A 171 -4.96 7.49 5.30
CA THR A 171 -4.50 6.64 6.42
C THR A 171 -3.21 7.17 7.07
N LEU A 172 -2.61 8.21 6.49
CA LEU A 172 -1.34 8.79 6.93
C LEU A 172 -1.48 10.19 7.55
N CYS A 173 -2.46 10.98 7.10
CA CYS A 173 -2.70 12.33 7.60
C CYS A 173 -4.19 12.54 7.95
N ASP A 174 -4.50 13.74 8.47
CA ASP A 174 -5.84 14.08 8.97
C ASP A 174 -6.70 14.87 7.99
N SER A 175 -6.19 15.12 6.79
CA SER A 175 -6.88 15.95 5.82
C SER A 175 -8.20 15.36 5.35
N THR A 176 -9.17 16.24 5.18
CA THR A 176 -10.43 15.88 4.54
C THR A 176 -10.27 15.76 3.03
N ARG A 177 -11.22 15.12 2.36
CA ARG A 177 -11.26 14.99 0.90
C ARG A 177 -11.35 16.33 0.20
N LEU A 178 -12.02 17.31 0.82
CA LEU A 178 -12.12 18.67 0.32
C LEU A 178 -10.76 19.38 0.41
N GLU A 179 -10.14 19.37 1.59
CA GLU A 179 -8.82 19.98 1.80
C GLU A 179 -7.75 19.33 0.90
N ALA A 180 -7.76 18.01 0.79
CA ALA A 180 -6.85 17.26 -0.07
C ALA A 180 -7.08 17.56 -1.57
N SER A 181 -8.27 18.00 -1.98
CA SER A 181 -8.52 18.42 -3.37
C SER A 181 -8.07 19.86 -3.66
N GLN A 182 -7.89 20.67 -2.61
CA GLN A 182 -7.46 22.08 -2.73
C GLN A 182 -5.94 22.22 -2.64
N ASN A 183 -5.33 21.57 -1.63
CA ASN A 183 -3.89 21.64 -1.39
C ASN A 183 -3.11 20.56 -2.18
N ILE A 184 -3.69 19.36 -2.32
CA ILE A 184 -3.20 18.20 -3.08
C ILE A 184 -1.86 17.62 -2.60
N VAL A 185 -0.80 18.43 -2.54
CA VAL A 185 0.60 17.97 -2.37
C VAL A 185 1.20 18.31 -1.01
N LEU A 186 0.80 19.39 -0.33
CA LEU A 186 1.45 19.83 0.91
C LEU A 186 0.78 19.22 2.15
N HIS A 187 1.05 17.95 2.40
CA HIS A 187 0.60 17.24 3.59
C HIS A 187 1.75 16.42 4.16
N SER A 188 1.83 16.31 5.49
CA SER A 188 2.79 15.44 6.18
C SER A 188 2.10 14.23 6.78
N ILE A 189 2.87 13.19 7.06
CA ILE A 189 2.38 12.04 7.83
C ILE A 189 2.20 12.48 9.29
N THR A 190 0.98 12.33 9.82
CA THR A 190 0.65 12.65 11.22
C THR A 190 0.20 11.43 11.99
N ARG A 191 -0.55 10.53 11.35
CA ARG A 191 -1.14 9.35 12.00
C ARG A 191 -0.09 8.32 12.39
N SER A 192 -0.33 7.68 13.52
CA SER A 192 0.39 6.49 13.99
C SER A 192 -0.55 5.58 14.76
N HIS A 193 -0.19 4.31 14.90
CA HIS A 193 -0.97 3.35 15.69
C HIS A 193 -1.20 3.84 17.13
N LYS A 194 -0.15 4.39 17.76
CA LYS A 194 -0.23 4.98 19.11
C LYS A 194 -1.24 6.12 19.17
N GLU A 195 -1.19 7.04 18.22
CA GLU A 195 -2.12 8.16 18.18
C GLU A 195 -3.56 7.68 17.93
N ASN A 196 -3.77 6.68 17.07
CA ASN A 196 -5.10 6.12 16.84
C ASN A 196 -5.67 5.49 18.11
N LEU A 197 -4.86 4.80 18.94
CA LEU A 197 -5.31 4.28 20.24
C LEU A 197 -5.75 5.42 21.18
N GLU A 198 -4.98 6.50 21.23
CA GLU A 198 -5.31 7.68 22.05
C GLU A 198 -6.61 8.36 21.55
N ARG A 199 -6.76 8.51 20.23
CA ARG A 199 -7.97 9.07 19.61
C ARG A 199 -9.20 8.20 19.86
N TYR A 200 -9.06 6.87 19.82
CA TYR A 200 -10.15 5.97 20.18
C TYR A 200 -10.58 6.14 21.65
N GLU A 201 -9.65 6.33 22.58
CA GLU A 201 -10.03 6.58 23.99
C GLU A 201 -10.75 7.93 24.17
N ILE A 202 -10.40 8.95 23.37
CA ILE A 202 -11.16 10.21 23.30
C ILE A 202 -12.58 9.95 22.80
N TRP A 203 -12.72 9.23 21.68
CA TRP A 203 -14.01 8.85 21.08
C TRP A 203 -14.90 8.10 22.09
N ARG A 204 -14.37 7.04 22.71
CA ARG A 204 -15.12 6.17 23.62
C ARG A 204 -15.52 6.88 24.91
N SER A 205 -14.66 7.77 25.43
CA SER A 205 -14.91 8.42 26.72
C SER A 205 -15.70 9.72 26.63
N ASN A 206 -15.68 10.41 25.48
CA ASN A 206 -16.34 11.71 25.23
C ASN A 206 -16.35 12.64 26.45
N ARG A 207 -15.16 12.90 27.02
CA ARG A 207 -15.02 13.70 28.25
C ARG A 207 -15.46 15.15 28.10
N HIS A 208 -15.54 15.65 26.86
CA HIS A 208 -15.97 17.01 26.55
C HIS A 208 -17.47 17.13 26.26
N HIS A 209 -18.22 16.02 26.30
CA HIS A 209 -19.66 15.96 26.01
C HIS A 209 -20.03 16.60 24.67
N GLU A 210 -19.17 16.38 23.67
CA GLU A 210 -19.36 16.89 22.31
C GLU A 210 -20.46 16.11 21.60
N SER A 211 -21.09 16.75 20.61
CA SER A 211 -21.95 16.05 19.67
C SER A 211 -21.14 15.03 18.85
N VAL A 212 -21.83 14.09 18.20
CA VAL A 212 -21.16 13.05 17.40
C VAL A 212 -20.30 13.62 16.28
N ASP A 213 -20.75 14.70 15.64
CA ASP A 213 -20.03 15.32 14.52
C ASP A 213 -18.78 16.09 15.01
N GLU A 214 -18.90 16.83 16.12
CA GLU A 214 -17.76 17.52 16.75
C GLU A 214 -16.72 16.53 17.27
N LEU A 215 -17.16 15.46 17.94
CA LEU A 215 -16.27 14.42 18.45
C LEU A 215 -15.57 13.68 17.30
N ARG A 216 -16.31 13.34 16.24
CA ARG A 216 -15.78 12.73 15.02
C ARG A 216 -14.71 13.60 14.37
N ASP A 217 -14.92 14.93 14.35
CA ASP A 217 -13.90 15.84 13.86
C ASP A 217 -12.70 15.95 14.79
N ARG A 218 -12.89 15.96 16.11
CA ARG A 218 -11.79 15.93 17.07
C ARG A 218 -10.89 14.71 16.89
N VAL A 219 -11.47 13.53 16.70
CA VAL A 219 -10.72 12.27 16.55
C VAL A 219 -10.36 11.95 15.09
N LYS A 220 -10.72 12.84 14.15
CA LYS A 220 -10.45 12.70 12.71
C LYS A 220 -10.90 11.34 12.17
N GLY A 221 -12.09 10.90 12.56
CA GLY A 221 -12.69 9.65 12.08
C GLY A 221 -12.13 8.36 12.67
N VAL A 222 -11.36 8.40 13.76
CA VAL A 222 -11.01 7.20 14.54
C VAL A 222 -12.16 6.87 15.49
N SER A 223 -12.95 5.85 15.14
CA SER A 223 -14.18 5.49 15.87
C SER A 223 -14.23 4.02 16.31
N ALA A 224 -13.25 3.22 15.90
CA ALA A 224 -13.04 1.85 16.36
C ALA A 224 -11.64 1.73 16.99
N LYS A 225 -11.43 0.68 17.79
CA LYS A 225 -10.16 0.48 18.49
C LYS A 225 -9.14 -0.15 17.55
N PRO A 226 -7.97 0.48 17.32
CA PRO A 226 -6.87 -0.17 16.60
C PRO A 226 -6.45 -1.47 17.29
N PHE A 227 -6.13 -2.51 16.53
CA PHE A 227 -5.66 -3.79 17.10
C PHE A 227 -4.42 -4.39 16.44
N ILE A 228 -4.06 -3.96 15.22
CA ILE A 228 -2.78 -4.29 14.58
C ILE A 228 -2.03 -3.00 14.33
N GLU A 229 -0.78 -2.90 14.82
CA GLU A 229 0.08 -1.78 14.45
C GLU A 229 0.60 -1.97 13.02
N THR A 230 0.11 -1.10 12.14
CA THR A 230 0.60 -0.94 10.77
C THR A 230 1.59 0.22 10.70
N LEU A 231 2.50 0.16 9.74
CA LEU A 231 3.38 1.28 9.44
C LEU A 231 2.65 2.23 8.46
N PRO A 232 2.57 3.54 8.73
CA PRO A 232 1.89 4.48 7.84
C PRO A 232 2.66 4.63 6.53
N SER A 233 2.27 3.84 5.53
CA SER A 233 2.90 3.73 4.22
C SER A 233 1.84 3.57 3.11
N ILE A 234 2.28 3.25 1.90
CA ILE A 234 1.43 3.03 0.72
C ILE A 234 1.67 1.62 0.23
N ASP A 235 0.61 0.84 0.00
CA ASP A 235 0.75 -0.38 -0.77
C ASP A 235 0.89 -0.06 -2.27
N ALA A 236 2.06 -0.36 -2.84
CA ALA A 236 2.40 -0.04 -4.22
C ALA A 236 1.49 -0.77 -5.24
N LEU A 237 1.02 -1.98 -4.93
CA LEU A 237 0.18 -2.77 -5.82
C LEU A 237 -1.21 -2.13 -5.95
N HIS A 238 -1.89 -1.90 -4.83
CA HIS A 238 -3.22 -1.30 -4.85
C HIS A 238 -3.17 0.18 -5.23
N CYS A 239 -2.05 0.88 -5.00
CA CYS A 239 -1.80 2.20 -5.56
C CYS A 239 -1.82 2.18 -7.10
N ASP A 240 -1.10 1.24 -7.72
CA ASP A 240 -1.12 1.07 -9.18
C ASP A 240 -2.52 0.75 -9.71
N ILE A 241 -3.23 -0.17 -9.06
CA ILE A 241 -4.58 -0.59 -9.44
C ILE A 241 -5.55 0.59 -9.32
N GLY A 242 -5.51 1.32 -8.19
CA GLY A 242 -6.38 2.46 -7.91
C GLY A 242 -6.14 3.61 -8.88
N ASN A 243 -4.88 3.97 -9.12
CA ASN A 243 -4.51 5.03 -10.05
C ASN A 243 -4.88 4.65 -11.49
N ALA A 244 -4.63 3.40 -11.92
CA ALA A 244 -5.02 2.96 -13.25
C ALA A 244 -6.54 2.95 -13.45
N ALA A 245 -7.32 2.55 -12.44
CA ALA A 245 -8.77 2.65 -12.47
C ALA A 245 -9.25 4.11 -12.62
N GLU A 246 -8.54 5.05 -11.98
CA GLU A 246 -8.85 6.47 -12.07
C GLU A 246 -8.50 7.06 -13.45
N PHE A 247 -7.36 6.71 -14.02
CA PHE A 247 -7.00 7.05 -15.41
C PHE A 247 -7.97 6.45 -16.43
N TYR A 248 -8.35 5.17 -16.25
CA TYR A 248 -9.38 4.54 -17.07
C TYR A 248 -10.69 5.33 -17.00
N LYS A 249 -11.04 5.87 -15.82
CA LYS A 249 -12.21 6.73 -15.67
C LYS A 249 -12.03 8.08 -16.37
N ILE A 250 -10.86 8.71 -16.26
CA ILE A 250 -10.54 9.95 -16.99
C ILE A 250 -10.71 9.72 -18.51
N PHE A 251 -10.15 8.64 -19.06
CA PHE A 251 -10.28 8.33 -20.49
C PHE A 251 -11.73 8.23 -20.94
N GLN A 252 -12.61 7.57 -20.18
CA GLN A 252 -14.05 7.53 -20.48
C GLN A 252 -14.69 8.92 -20.51
N LEU A 253 -14.31 9.80 -19.58
CA LEU A 253 -14.89 11.14 -19.44
C LEU A 253 -14.38 12.09 -20.52
N GLU A 254 -13.13 11.93 -20.96
CA GLU A 254 -12.55 12.69 -22.08
C GLU A 254 -13.19 12.30 -23.42
N ILE A 255 -13.41 11.01 -23.66
CA ILE A 255 -14.17 10.53 -24.85
C ILE A 255 -15.58 11.14 -24.87
N GLY A 256 -16.18 11.29 -23.70
CA GLY A 256 -17.52 11.87 -23.54
C GLY A 256 -17.58 13.39 -23.49
N GLU A 257 -16.44 14.08 -23.55
CA GLU A 257 -16.32 15.53 -23.37
C GLU A 257 -17.13 16.06 -22.15
N VAL A 258 -17.03 15.39 -20.99
CA VAL A 258 -17.83 15.73 -19.80
C VAL A 258 -17.61 17.15 -19.29
N PHE A 259 -16.46 17.74 -19.60
CA PHE A 259 -16.17 19.16 -19.34
C PHE A 259 -17.10 20.12 -20.10
N LYS A 260 -17.71 19.70 -21.22
CA LYS A 260 -18.79 20.42 -21.92
C LYS A 260 -20.18 19.95 -21.48
N ASN A 261 -20.33 18.65 -21.24
CA ASN A 261 -21.61 18.00 -20.95
C ASN A 261 -21.61 17.35 -19.55
N PRO A 262 -21.74 18.13 -18.47
CA PRO A 262 -21.59 17.60 -17.10
C PRO A 262 -22.69 16.59 -16.72
N ASN A 263 -23.89 16.77 -17.29
CA ASN A 263 -25.11 16.03 -16.91
C ASN A 263 -25.35 14.76 -17.75
N ALA A 264 -24.31 14.16 -18.32
CA ALA A 264 -24.44 12.95 -19.13
C ALA A 264 -25.06 11.78 -18.35
N SER A 265 -26.02 11.12 -19.00
CA SER A 265 -26.78 9.98 -18.49
C SER A 265 -25.90 8.75 -18.22
N LYS A 266 -26.45 7.79 -17.47
CA LYS A 266 -25.77 6.52 -17.19
C LYS A 266 -25.54 5.72 -18.48
N GLU A 267 -26.48 5.78 -19.40
CA GLU A 267 -26.45 5.11 -20.71
C GLU A 267 -25.34 5.70 -21.58
N GLU A 268 -25.19 7.02 -21.61
CA GLU A 268 -24.08 7.70 -22.30
C GLU A 268 -22.72 7.28 -21.74
N ARG A 269 -22.57 7.29 -20.42
CA ARG A 269 -21.33 6.87 -19.76
C ARG A 269 -20.99 5.41 -20.06
N LYS A 270 -21.99 4.52 -20.14
CA LYS A 270 -21.81 3.13 -20.59
C LYS A 270 -21.38 3.04 -22.05
N ARG A 271 -21.92 3.89 -22.93
CA ARG A 271 -21.48 3.96 -24.33
C ARG A 271 -20.01 4.35 -24.43
N TRP A 272 -19.56 5.37 -23.70
CA TRP A 272 -18.15 5.79 -23.70
C TRP A 272 -17.22 4.70 -23.18
N GLN A 273 -17.63 4.00 -22.11
CA GLN A 273 -16.91 2.83 -21.62
C GLN A 273 -16.79 1.74 -22.71
N SER A 274 -17.90 1.39 -23.37
CA SER A 274 -17.87 0.39 -24.44
C SER A 274 -17.00 0.81 -25.62
N THR A 275 -16.99 2.10 -25.99
CA THR A 275 -16.11 2.64 -27.03
C THR A 275 -14.64 2.51 -26.63
N LEU A 276 -14.27 2.91 -25.42
CA LEU A 276 -12.92 2.78 -24.88
C LEU A 276 -12.48 1.31 -24.87
N ASP A 277 -13.33 0.42 -24.36
CA ASP A 277 -13.07 -1.02 -24.27
C ASP A 277 -12.80 -1.68 -25.63
N LYS A 278 -13.61 -1.34 -26.64
CA LYS A 278 -13.41 -1.83 -28.01
C LYS A 278 -12.10 -1.31 -28.59
N HIS A 279 -11.76 -0.05 -28.31
CA HIS A 279 -10.55 0.58 -28.83
C HIS A 279 -9.28 0.04 -28.17
N LEU A 280 -9.26 -0.09 -26.83
CA LEU A 280 -8.15 -0.69 -26.09
C LEU A 280 -7.94 -2.16 -26.49
N ARG A 281 -9.02 -2.92 -26.75
CA ARG A 281 -8.88 -4.27 -27.32
C ARG A 281 -8.22 -4.24 -28.69
N LYS A 282 -8.62 -3.31 -29.57
CA LYS A 282 -8.10 -3.22 -30.94
C LYS A 282 -6.63 -2.77 -30.99
N LYS A 283 -6.25 -1.77 -30.20
CA LYS A 283 -4.94 -1.11 -30.27
C LYS A 283 -3.92 -1.68 -29.27
N MET A 284 -4.36 -1.96 -28.05
CA MET A 284 -3.51 -2.38 -26.94
C MET A 284 -3.62 -3.87 -26.63
N ASN A 285 -4.47 -4.60 -27.36
CA ASN A 285 -4.77 -6.00 -27.12
C ASN A 285 -5.27 -6.28 -25.68
N LEU A 286 -5.94 -5.29 -25.09
CA LEU A 286 -6.48 -5.33 -23.74
C LEU A 286 -7.95 -5.76 -23.76
N LYS A 287 -8.24 -6.94 -23.20
CA LYS A 287 -9.62 -7.41 -23.03
C LYS A 287 -10.28 -6.61 -21.90
N PRO A 288 -11.52 -6.14 -22.05
CA PRO A 288 -12.29 -5.53 -20.97
C PRO A 288 -12.39 -6.47 -19.78
N ILE A 289 -12.22 -5.91 -18.58
CA ILE A 289 -12.27 -6.62 -17.31
C ILE A 289 -13.33 -5.99 -16.41
N MET A 290 -13.91 -6.79 -15.51
CA MET A 290 -14.89 -6.27 -14.54
C MET A 290 -14.25 -5.46 -13.42
N ARG A 291 -13.08 -5.87 -12.94
CA ARG A 291 -12.31 -5.20 -11.89
C ARG A 291 -10.88 -4.99 -12.36
N MET A 292 -10.35 -3.79 -12.13
CA MET A 292 -8.97 -3.46 -12.44
C MET A 292 -8.03 -4.41 -11.68
N ASN A 293 -7.00 -4.92 -12.35
CA ASN A 293 -5.97 -5.75 -11.73
C ASN A 293 -4.57 -5.24 -12.13
N GLY A 294 -3.53 -5.70 -11.43
CA GLY A 294 -2.16 -5.22 -11.65
C GLY A 294 -1.64 -5.40 -13.07
N ASN A 295 -1.98 -6.51 -13.74
CA ASN A 295 -1.57 -6.75 -15.13
C ASN A 295 -2.19 -5.76 -16.11
N PHE A 296 -3.48 -5.47 -15.94
CA PHE A 296 -4.16 -4.47 -16.77
C PHE A 296 -3.66 -3.07 -16.46
N ALA A 297 -3.46 -2.73 -15.17
CA ALA A 297 -2.93 -1.45 -14.75
C ALA A 297 -1.55 -1.17 -15.37
N ARG A 298 -0.63 -2.15 -15.32
CA ARG A 298 0.71 -2.05 -15.93
C ARG A 298 0.67 -1.78 -17.43
N LYS A 299 -0.28 -2.38 -18.17
CA LYS A 299 -0.42 -2.16 -19.61
C LYS A 299 -1.16 -0.86 -19.95
N LEU A 300 -2.14 -0.48 -19.14
CA LEU A 300 -2.95 0.72 -19.36
C LEU A 300 -2.15 2.00 -19.06
N MET A 301 -1.28 1.97 -18.04
CA MET A 301 -0.45 3.11 -17.69
C MET A 301 0.79 3.14 -18.59
N SER A 302 0.62 3.52 -19.85
CA SER A 302 1.68 3.62 -20.84
C SER A 302 1.44 4.77 -21.83
N GLN A 303 2.51 5.24 -22.48
CA GLN A 303 2.40 6.31 -23.46
C GLN A 303 1.62 5.86 -24.70
N GLU A 304 1.80 4.61 -25.13
CA GLU A 304 1.07 4.03 -26.26
C GLU A 304 -0.43 3.97 -25.99
N THR A 305 -0.82 3.68 -24.73
CA THR A 305 -2.23 3.66 -24.35
C THR A 305 -2.83 5.05 -24.45
N VAL A 306 -2.17 6.10 -23.95
CA VAL A 306 -2.71 7.45 -24.05
C VAL A 306 -2.78 7.94 -25.50
N GLU A 307 -1.81 7.58 -26.35
CA GLU A 307 -1.90 7.90 -27.78
C GLU A 307 -3.08 7.20 -28.46
N ALA A 308 -3.33 5.92 -28.14
CA ALA A 308 -4.51 5.21 -28.64
C ALA A 308 -5.81 5.88 -28.16
N VAL A 309 -5.89 6.27 -26.88
CA VAL A 309 -7.07 6.99 -26.36
C VAL A 309 -7.26 8.34 -27.03
N CYS A 310 -6.17 9.06 -27.33
CA CYS A 310 -6.21 10.35 -28.02
C CYS A 310 -6.87 10.25 -29.42
N GLU A 311 -6.82 9.10 -30.10
CA GLU A 311 -7.55 8.88 -31.36
C GLU A 311 -9.08 9.03 -31.19
N LEU A 312 -9.61 8.82 -29.99
CA LEU A 312 -11.03 8.94 -29.66
C LEU A 312 -11.43 10.32 -29.11
N VAL A 313 -10.45 11.15 -28.74
CA VAL A 313 -10.68 12.49 -28.17
C VAL A 313 -10.63 13.51 -29.32
N HIS A 314 -11.62 14.41 -29.39
CA HIS A 314 -11.73 15.36 -30.51
C HIS A 314 -10.82 16.58 -30.38
N SER A 315 -10.68 17.12 -29.17
CA SER A 315 -9.93 18.35 -28.92
C SER A 315 -8.43 18.08 -28.74
N GLU A 316 -7.59 18.73 -29.55
CA GLU A 316 -6.13 18.60 -29.47
C GLU A 316 -5.58 19.13 -28.13
N GLU A 317 -6.20 20.17 -27.56
CA GLU A 317 -5.84 20.66 -26.23
C GLU A 317 -6.04 19.57 -25.16
N ARG A 318 -7.13 18.79 -25.26
CA ARG A 318 -7.41 17.69 -24.33
C ARG A 318 -6.45 16.54 -24.52
N ARG A 319 -6.07 16.24 -25.78
CA ARG A 319 -5.05 15.23 -26.09
C ARG A 319 -3.70 15.61 -25.48
N ALA A 320 -3.27 16.87 -25.63
CA ALA A 320 -2.05 17.36 -25.01
C ALA A 320 -2.09 17.22 -23.48
N ALA A 321 -3.19 17.63 -22.83
CA ALA A 321 -3.36 17.50 -21.38
C ALA A 321 -3.33 16.03 -20.91
N LEU A 322 -3.92 15.10 -21.66
CA LEU A 322 -3.87 13.66 -21.35
C LEU A 322 -2.45 13.10 -21.46
N ARG A 323 -1.73 13.45 -22.53
CA ARG A 323 -0.34 13.01 -22.74
C ARG A 323 0.56 13.51 -21.63
N GLU A 324 0.42 14.77 -21.26
CA GLU A 324 1.20 15.40 -20.20
C GLU A 324 0.90 14.77 -18.83
N LEU A 325 -0.38 14.52 -18.54
CA LEU A 325 -0.79 13.83 -17.31
C LEU A 325 -0.19 12.42 -17.23
N MET A 326 -0.20 11.66 -18.34
CA MET A 326 0.40 10.33 -18.38
C MET A 326 1.93 10.40 -18.26
N ASP A 327 2.60 11.31 -18.94
CA ASP A 327 4.06 11.51 -18.87
C ASP A 327 4.51 11.78 -17.43
N LEU A 328 3.84 12.70 -16.72
CA LEU A 328 4.12 12.96 -15.32
C LEU A 328 3.89 11.74 -14.43
N TYR A 329 2.78 11.01 -14.65
CA TYR A 329 2.52 9.78 -13.92
C TYR A 329 3.65 8.77 -14.11
N LEU A 330 4.13 8.59 -15.35
CA LEU A 330 5.21 7.66 -15.69
C LEU A 330 6.57 8.10 -15.14
N LYS A 331 6.80 9.40 -14.94
CA LYS A 331 7.98 9.93 -14.26
C LYS A 331 7.94 9.70 -12.75
N MET A 332 6.77 9.76 -12.14
CA MET A 332 6.63 9.55 -10.70
C MET A 332 6.56 8.06 -10.34
N LYS A 333 5.93 7.23 -11.17
CA LYS A 333 5.65 5.81 -10.89
C LYS A 333 6.84 4.95 -10.48
N PRO A 334 8.02 5.05 -11.11
CA PRO A 334 9.20 4.29 -10.70
C PRO A 334 9.57 4.50 -9.23
N VAL A 335 9.36 5.71 -8.70
CA VAL A 335 9.80 6.08 -7.35
C VAL A 335 9.07 5.28 -6.26
N TRP A 336 7.77 5.03 -6.41
CA TRP A 336 7.03 4.19 -5.43
C TRP A 336 7.01 2.70 -5.76
N ARG A 337 7.50 2.27 -6.94
CA ARG A 337 7.54 0.84 -7.34
C ARG A 337 8.90 0.21 -7.24
N SER A 338 9.96 1.00 -7.35
CA SER A 338 11.35 0.54 -7.23
C SER A 338 11.61 -0.04 -5.84
N SER A 339 12.41 -1.11 -5.79
CA SER A 339 12.89 -1.68 -4.53
C SER A 339 13.92 -0.78 -3.87
N CYS A 340 14.69 0.00 -4.65
CA CYS A 340 15.61 1.01 -4.14
C CYS A 340 15.66 2.26 -5.05
N PRO A 341 14.68 3.18 -4.95
CA PRO A 341 14.57 4.32 -5.85
C PRO A 341 15.78 5.26 -5.86
N SER A 342 16.53 5.36 -4.75
CA SER A 342 17.77 6.14 -4.68
C SER A 342 18.90 5.58 -5.53
N LYS A 343 18.85 4.30 -5.91
CA LYS A 343 19.83 3.66 -6.81
C LYS A 343 19.27 3.45 -8.22
N GLU A 344 18.01 3.04 -8.32
CA GLU A 344 17.38 2.65 -9.59
C GLU A 344 16.83 3.85 -10.38
N CYS A 345 16.36 4.90 -9.69
CA CYS A 345 15.78 6.10 -10.33
C CYS A 345 16.03 7.40 -9.55
N PRO A 346 17.30 7.73 -9.20
CA PRO A 346 17.63 8.87 -8.35
C PRO A 346 17.19 10.23 -8.91
N GLU A 347 17.27 10.41 -10.24
CA GLU A 347 16.84 11.67 -10.88
C GLU A 347 15.33 11.87 -10.75
N LEU A 348 14.54 10.80 -10.94
CA LEU A 348 13.08 10.84 -10.79
C LEU A 348 12.67 11.06 -9.33
N LEU A 349 13.40 10.46 -8.38
CA LEU A 349 13.20 10.71 -6.94
C LEU A 349 13.45 12.19 -6.61
N CYS A 350 14.54 12.77 -7.08
CA CYS A 350 14.86 14.19 -6.86
C CYS A 350 13.81 15.14 -7.47
N GLN A 351 13.26 14.78 -8.64
CA GLN A 351 12.23 15.58 -9.33
C GLN A 351 10.80 15.30 -8.85
N TYR A 352 10.60 14.38 -7.91
CA TYR A 352 9.26 13.92 -7.55
C TYR A 352 8.34 15.05 -7.08
N SER A 353 8.84 15.94 -6.21
CA SER A 353 8.06 17.07 -5.68
C SER A 353 7.63 18.04 -6.79
N TYR A 354 8.51 18.29 -7.76
CA TYR A 354 8.16 19.11 -8.92
C TYR A 354 7.12 18.43 -9.81
N ASN A 355 7.31 17.14 -10.12
CA ASN A 355 6.39 16.39 -10.97
C ASN A 355 5.00 16.24 -10.33
N SER A 356 4.93 16.04 -9.01
CA SER A 356 3.66 15.93 -8.27
C SER A 356 2.92 17.26 -8.18
N GLN A 357 3.64 18.39 -8.01
CA GLN A 357 3.05 19.73 -8.11
C GLN A 357 2.47 19.98 -9.50
N HIS A 358 3.23 19.70 -10.55
CA HIS A 358 2.76 19.88 -11.93
C HIS A 358 1.56 18.97 -12.26
N PHE A 359 1.57 17.73 -11.76
CA PHE A 359 0.44 16.82 -11.88
C PHE A 359 -0.81 17.38 -11.18
N ALA A 360 -0.66 17.90 -9.96
CA ALA A 360 -1.75 18.53 -9.20
C ALA A 360 -2.30 19.78 -9.90
N GLU A 361 -1.45 20.59 -10.52
CA GLU A 361 -1.85 21.75 -11.33
C GLU A 361 -2.69 21.32 -12.54
N LEU A 362 -2.30 20.26 -13.25
CA LEU A 362 -3.10 19.72 -14.35
C LEU A 362 -4.46 19.20 -13.86
N LEU A 363 -4.49 18.50 -12.72
CA LEU A 363 -5.75 18.02 -12.14
C LEU A 363 -6.70 19.18 -11.80
N SER A 364 -6.18 20.22 -11.14
CA SER A 364 -6.97 21.37 -10.66
C SER A 364 -7.40 22.33 -11.78
N THR A 365 -6.67 22.35 -12.91
CA THR A 365 -6.98 23.21 -14.06
C THR A 365 -7.67 22.44 -15.18
N LYS A 366 -6.96 21.54 -15.85
CA LYS A 366 -7.44 20.80 -17.03
C LYS A 366 -8.46 19.74 -16.66
N PHE A 367 -8.39 19.13 -15.48
CA PHE A 367 -9.35 18.11 -15.05
C PHE A 367 -10.26 18.58 -13.91
N LYS A 368 -10.45 19.91 -13.78
CA LYS A 368 -11.28 20.55 -12.76
C LYS A 368 -12.69 19.96 -12.67
N TYR A 369 -13.31 19.65 -13.80
CA TYR A 369 -14.64 19.03 -13.88
C TYR A 369 -14.76 17.70 -13.10
N ARG A 370 -13.63 17.06 -12.79
CA ARG A 370 -13.57 15.82 -12.01
C ARG A 370 -13.01 16.04 -10.61
N TYR A 371 -12.03 16.93 -10.43
CA TYR A 371 -11.28 17.03 -9.17
C TYR A 371 -11.57 18.29 -8.33
N GLU A 372 -12.50 19.15 -8.75
CA GLU A 372 -12.98 20.24 -7.88
C GLU A 372 -13.76 19.66 -6.69
N GLY A 373 -13.24 19.88 -5.48
CA GLY A 373 -13.86 19.44 -4.22
C GLY A 373 -13.72 17.96 -3.90
N LYS A 374 -13.01 17.18 -4.73
CA LYS A 374 -12.75 15.75 -4.47
C LYS A 374 -11.48 15.26 -5.15
N ILE A 375 -10.81 14.31 -4.51
CA ILE A 375 -9.69 13.56 -5.06
C ILE A 375 -9.78 12.10 -4.60
N THR A 376 -9.13 11.17 -5.28
CA THR A 376 -9.06 9.76 -4.84
C THR A 376 -8.03 9.61 -3.73
N ASN A 377 -8.20 8.58 -2.88
CA ASN A 377 -7.30 8.34 -1.76
C ASN A 377 -5.88 8.04 -2.26
N TYR A 378 -5.74 7.24 -3.32
CA TYR A 378 -4.45 6.93 -3.90
C TYR A 378 -3.79 8.11 -4.63
N PHE A 379 -4.53 8.99 -5.33
CA PHE A 379 -3.91 10.22 -5.85
C PHE A 379 -3.40 11.12 -4.72
N HIS A 380 -4.18 11.29 -3.65
CA HIS A 380 -3.69 12.04 -2.49
C HIS A 380 -2.41 11.40 -1.91
N LYS A 381 -2.39 10.07 -1.73
CA LYS A 381 -1.21 9.34 -1.25
C LYS A 381 0.01 9.49 -2.16
N THR A 382 -0.18 9.29 -3.46
CA THR A 382 0.88 9.43 -4.47
C THR A 382 1.45 10.84 -4.48
N LEU A 383 0.59 11.86 -4.49
CA LEU A 383 1.02 13.23 -4.71
C LEU A 383 1.56 13.92 -3.45
N ALA A 384 1.15 13.50 -2.26
CA ALA A 384 1.54 14.17 -1.01
C ALA A 384 2.62 13.41 -0.21
N HIS A 385 2.55 12.08 -0.15
CA HIS A 385 3.27 11.33 0.90
C HIS A 385 4.46 10.53 0.40
N VAL A 386 4.60 10.30 -0.91
CA VAL A 386 5.68 9.45 -1.46
C VAL A 386 7.08 9.93 -1.07
N PRO A 387 7.45 11.23 -1.19
CA PRO A 387 8.78 11.69 -0.81
C PRO A 387 9.12 11.41 0.66
N GLU A 388 8.20 11.74 1.59
CA GLU A 388 8.39 11.54 3.03
C GLU A 388 8.54 10.04 3.38
N ILE A 389 7.74 9.17 2.74
CA ILE A 389 7.86 7.71 2.96
C ILE A 389 9.20 7.19 2.43
N ILE A 390 9.64 7.63 1.25
CA ILE A 390 10.94 7.18 0.69
C ILE A 390 12.11 7.66 1.55
N GLU A 391 12.05 8.89 2.08
CA GLU A 391 13.07 9.37 3.01
C GLU A 391 13.12 8.54 4.29
N ARG A 392 11.96 8.17 4.84
CA ARG A 392 11.86 7.36 6.07
C ARG A 392 12.25 5.90 5.87
N ASP A 393 11.81 5.28 4.78
CA ASP A 393 11.80 3.83 4.60
C ASP A 393 12.75 3.31 3.51
N GLY A 394 13.28 4.22 2.69
CA GLY A 394 14.13 3.92 1.54
C GLY A 394 13.37 3.36 0.32
N SER A 395 12.20 2.75 0.51
CA SER A 395 11.37 2.20 -0.57
C SER A 395 9.90 2.14 -0.17
N ILE A 396 9.01 2.16 -1.16
CA ILE A 396 7.60 1.77 -1.04
C ILE A 396 7.39 0.42 -1.73
N GLY A 397 7.99 0.22 -2.91
CA GLY A 397 7.79 -0.96 -3.75
C GLY A 397 8.23 -2.27 -3.08
N ALA A 398 9.32 -2.25 -2.31
CA ALA A 398 9.80 -3.43 -1.57
C ALA A 398 8.82 -3.88 -0.46
N TRP A 399 7.99 -2.96 0.01
CA TRP A 399 7.11 -3.12 1.16
C TRP A 399 5.65 -3.40 0.78
N ALA A 400 5.38 -3.61 -0.51
CA ALA A 400 4.05 -3.85 -1.05
C ALA A 400 3.46 -5.21 -0.67
N SER A 401 2.15 -5.34 -0.85
CA SER A 401 1.37 -6.57 -0.67
C SER A 401 1.37 -7.48 -1.92
N GLU A 402 2.34 -7.34 -2.83
CA GLU A 402 2.36 -8.05 -4.13
C GLU A 402 2.87 -9.51 -4.03
N GLY A 403 3.68 -9.83 -3.01
CA GLY A 403 4.12 -11.20 -2.70
C GLY A 403 3.18 -11.89 -1.72
#